data_AF-A0A167FSA0-F1
#
_entry.id   AF-A0A167FSA0-F1
#
_cell.length_a   1.000
_cell.length_b   1.000
_cell.length_c   1.000
_cell.angle_alpha   90.00
_cell.angle_beta   90.00
_cell.angle_gamma   90.00
#
_symmetry.space_group_name_H-M   'P 1'
#
loop_
_entity.id
_entity.type
_entity.pdbx_description
1 polymer ?
#
loop_
_entity_poly.entity_id
_entity_poly.type
_entity_poly.pdbx_seq_one_letter_code
_entity_poly.pdbx_strand_id
1 'polypeptide(L)'
;MGKSVALECARAGMKLILVDVNLPGLKATTAETGFPEDSFYIKKVDLSKDAEVEALFADIAEKFGRLDYAVNGQWYRHALLIR
;
A
#
# COMPACT_ATOMS: atom_id res chain seq x y z
N MET A 1 9.63 10.50 3.13
CA MET A 1 8.51 11.13 2.40
C MET A 1 7.34 10.17 2.20
N GLY A 2 7.49 9.03 1.51
CA GLY A 2 6.37 8.06 1.35
C GLY A 2 5.80 7.52 2.67
N LYS A 3 6.65 7.22 3.65
CA LYS A 3 6.23 6.81 5.00
C LYS A 3 5.36 7.86 5.72
N SER A 4 5.69 9.15 5.60
CA SER A 4 4.89 10.22 6.23
C SER A 4 3.51 10.34 5.59
N VAL A 5 3.40 10.14 4.28
CA VAL A 5 2.10 10.11 3.59
C VAL A 5 1.27 8.93 4.08
N ALA A 6 1.85 7.73 4.14
CA ALA A 6 1.15 6.56 4.68
C ALA A 6 0.68 6.80 6.13
N LEU A 7 1.50 7.45 6.96
CA LEU A 7 1.13 7.76 8.35
C LEU A 7 -0.05 8.73 8.44
N GLU A 8 0.00 9.84 7.71
CA GLU A 8 -1.07 10.84 7.70
C GLU A 8 -2.38 10.28 7.11
N CYS A 9 -2.25 9.38 6.15
CA CYS A 9 -3.38 8.68 5.58
C CYS A 9 -4.02 7.66 6.56
N ALA A 10 -3.20 6.92 7.29
CA ALA A 10 -3.67 6.03 8.36
C ALA A 10 -4.35 6.84 9.47
N ARG A 11 -3.79 8.00 9.84
CA ARG A 11 -4.40 8.95 10.79
C ARG A 11 -5.76 9.45 10.33
N ALA A 12 -5.94 9.64 9.04
CA ALA A 12 -7.21 10.04 8.45
C ALA A 12 -8.26 8.91 8.43
N GLY A 13 -7.94 7.71 8.93
CA GLY A 13 -8.82 6.55 8.96
C GLY A 13 -8.97 5.85 7.61
N MET A 14 -8.05 6.10 6.68
CA MET A 14 -8.07 5.47 5.36
C MET A 14 -7.39 4.10 5.43
N LYS A 15 -7.88 3.16 4.62
CA LYS A 15 -7.22 1.86 4.42
C LYS A 15 -6.08 2.04 3.44
N LEU A 16 -4.93 1.47 3.79
CA LEU A 16 -3.70 1.65 3.03
C LEU A 16 -3.28 0.32 2.44
N ILE A 17 -3.07 0.31 1.14
CA ILE A 17 -2.43 -0.79 0.45
C ILE A 17 -0.99 -0.39 0.18
N LEU A 18 -0.06 -1.12 0.77
CA LEU A 18 1.36 -0.89 0.61
C LEU A 18 1.94 -1.99 -0.25
N VAL A 19 2.52 -1.60 -1.40
CA VAL A 19 3.16 -2.54 -2.32
C VAL A 19 4.59 -2.16 -2.61
N ASP A 20 5.45 -3.17 -2.53
CA ASP A 20 6.88 -3.07 -2.77
C ASP A 20 7.46 -4.45 -3.07
N VAL A 21 8.63 -4.47 -3.70
CA VAL A 21 9.42 -5.71 -3.87
C VAL A 21 10.01 -6.17 -2.53
N ASN A 22 10.25 -5.24 -1.61
CA ASN A 22 10.83 -5.48 -0.29
C ASN A 22 9.75 -5.66 0.80
N LEU A 23 9.23 -6.87 0.90
CA LEU A 23 8.25 -7.25 1.93
C LEU A 23 8.75 -7.02 3.38
N PRO A 24 10.01 -7.32 3.75
CA PRO A 24 10.56 -6.96 5.06
C PRO A 24 10.48 -5.45 5.35
N GLY A 25 10.82 -4.61 4.37
CA GLY A 25 10.76 -3.15 4.52
C GLY A 25 9.33 -2.63 4.74
N LEU A 26 8.34 -3.25 4.09
CA LEU A 26 6.92 -2.92 4.30
C LEU A 26 6.47 -3.25 5.72
N LYS A 27 6.79 -4.45 6.21
CA LYS A 27 6.43 -4.87 7.58
C LYS A 27 7.09 -4.00 8.66
N ALA A 28 8.35 -3.63 8.46
CA ALA A 28 9.02 -2.68 9.35
C ALA A 28 8.31 -1.31 9.35
N THR A 29 7.88 -0.85 8.17
CA THR A 29 7.15 0.42 8.04
C THR A 29 5.83 0.38 8.81
N THR A 30 5.03 -0.69 8.67
CA THR A 30 3.76 -0.82 9.38
C THR A 30 3.96 -0.95 10.89
N ALA A 31 4.96 -1.73 11.33
CA ALA A 31 5.31 -1.85 12.75
C ALA A 31 5.72 -0.50 13.36
N GLU A 32 6.48 0.31 12.62
CA GLU A 32 6.91 1.64 13.07
C GLU A 32 5.78 2.69 13.07
N THR A 33 4.67 2.44 12.38
CA THR A 33 3.54 3.37 12.32
C THR A 33 2.63 3.29 13.55
N GLY A 34 2.65 2.15 14.28
CA GLY A 34 1.82 1.93 15.47
C GLY A 34 0.32 1.81 15.22
N PHE A 35 -0.11 1.69 13.95
CA PHE A 35 -1.50 1.46 13.58
C PHE A 35 -1.85 -0.05 13.62
N PRO A 36 -3.15 -0.39 13.77
CA PRO A 36 -3.60 -1.78 13.71
C PRO A 36 -3.18 -2.44 12.39
N GLU A 37 -2.75 -3.70 12.43
CA GLU A 37 -2.35 -4.44 11.22
C GLU A 37 -3.46 -4.47 10.15
N ASP A 38 -4.73 -4.51 10.56
CA ASP A 38 -5.91 -4.45 9.67
C ASP A 38 -6.06 -3.13 8.89
N SER A 39 -5.33 -2.08 9.29
CA SER A 39 -5.33 -0.80 8.56
C SER A 39 -4.47 -0.87 7.29
N PHE A 40 -3.60 -1.88 7.18
CA PHE A 40 -2.68 -2.04 6.06
C PHE A 40 -2.89 -3.35 5.32
N TYR A 41 -3.05 -3.26 4.02
CA TYR A 41 -2.94 -4.39 3.11
C TYR A 41 -1.55 -4.39 2.48
N ILE A 42 -0.71 -5.33 2.90
CA ILE A 42 0.67 -5.42 2.44
C ILE A 42 0.78 -6.51 1.39
N LYS A 43 1.25 -6.18 0.19
CA LYS A 43 1.50 -7.18 -0.87
C LYS A 43 2.85 -6.95 -1.52
N LYS A 44 3.60 -8.04 -1.71
CA LYS A 44 4.82 -8.00 -2.52
C LYS A 44 4.41 -7.98 -3.99
N VAL A 45 4.81 -6.94 -4.70
CA VAL A 45 4.53 -6.77 -6.13
C VAL A 45 5.74 -6.14 -6.81
N ASP A 46 6.17 -6.74 -7.91
CA ASP A 46 7.14 -6.15 -8.81
C ASP A 46 6.46 -5.36 -9.92
N LEU A 47 6.47 -4.03 -9.78
CA LEU A 47 5.88 -3.12 -10.76
C LEU A 47 6.60 -3.08 -12.12
N SER A 48 7.74 -3.75 -12.26
CA SER A 48 8.36 -3.92 -13.58
C SER A 48 7.68 -5.00 -14.43
N LYS A 49 6.76 -5.76 -13.84
CA LYS A 49 6.03 -6.82 -14.51
C LYS A 49 4.55 -6.49 -14.58
N ASP A 50 4.08 -6.25 -15.79
CA ASP A 50 2.67 -5.88 -16.04
C ASP A 50 1.69 -6.92 -15.49
N ALA A 51 2.02 -8.22 -15.58
CA ALA A 51 1.19 -9.28 -15.03
C ALA A 51 1.00 -9.19 -13.50
N GLU A 52 2.03 -8.76 -12.75
CA GLU A 52 1.92 -8.58 -11.29
C GLU A 52 1.12 -7.31 -10.95
N VAL A 53 1.21 -6.28 -11.80
CA VAL A 53 0.44 -5.04 -11.68
C VAL A 53 -1.05 -5.30 -11.91
N GLU A 54 -1.40 -6.02 -12.98
CA GLU A 54 -2.80 -6.39 -13.26
C GLU A 54 -3.39 -7.24 -12.11
N ALA A 55 -2.62 -8.21 -11.61
CA ALA A 55 -3.04 -9.03 -10.47
C ALA A 55 -3.19 -8.20 -9.17
N LEU A 56 -2.43 -7.12 -9.00
CA LEU A 56 -2.61 -6.19 -7.89
C LEU A 56 -3.94 -5.44 -8.02
N PHE A 57 -4.24 -4.86 -9.18
CA PHE A 57 -5.48 -4.13 -9.38
C PHE A 57 -6.71 -5.03 -9.25
N ALA A 58 -6.65 -6.27 -9.74
CA ALA A 58 -7.72 -7.26 -9.56
C ALA A 58 -7.99 -7.55 -8.07
N ASP A 59 -6.93 -7.78 -7.29
CA ASP A 59 -7.01 -8.05 -5.86
C ASP A 59 -7.53 -6.85 -5.06
N ILE A 60 -7.15 -5.63 -5.47
CA ILE A 60 -7.68 -4.40 -4.89
C ILE A 60 -9.18 -4.25 -5.19
N ALA A 61 -9.58 -4.48 -6.44
CA ALA A 61 -10.98 -4.44 -6.84
C ALA A 61 -11.81 -5.48 -6.09
N GLU A 62 -11.28 -6.68 -5.86
CA GLU A 62 -11.97 -7.74 -5.12
C GLU A 62 -12.11 -7.41 -3.62
N LYS A 63 -11.02 -6.97 -2.98
CA LYS A 63 -11.01 -6.73 -1.52
C LYS A 63 -11.67 -5.43 -1.10
N PHE A 64 -11.54 -4.41 -1.93
CA PHE A 64 -11.88 -3.04 -1.55
C PHE A 64 -12.90 -2.40 -2.50
N GLY A 65 -13.20 -3.02 -3.63
CA GLY A 65 -14.20 -2.56 -4.60
C GLY A 65 -13.72 -1.41 -5.49
N ARG A 66 -12.94 -0.47 -4.95
CA ARG A 66 -12.44 0.70 -5.68
C ARG A 66 -11.10 1.18 -5.15
N LEU A 67 -10.40 1.93 -5.99
CA LEU A 67 -9.20 2.66 -5.62
C LEU A 67 -9.48 4.16 -5.64
N ASP A 68 -9.27 4.87 -4.54
CA ASP A 68 -9.50 6.32 -4.48
C ASP A 68 -8.24 7.10 -4.90
N TYR A 69 -7.05 6.71 -4.41
CA TYR A 69 -5.80 7.37 -4.76
C TYR A 69 -4.63 6.38 -4.92
N ALA A 70 -3.75 6.67 -5.88
CA ALA A 70 -2.47 5.97 -6.04
C ALA A 70 -1.32 6.97 -5.91
N VAL A 71 -0.38 6.70 -5.01
CA VAL A 71 0.80 7.54 -4.81
C VAL A 71 2.06 6.78 -5.23
N ASN A 72 2.72 7.25 -6.29
CA ASN A 72 3.94 6.63 -6.83
C ASN A 72 5.16 7.40 -6.34
N GLY A 73 5.92 6.79 -5.43
CA GLY A 73 7.17 7.36 -4.93
C GLY A 73 8.39 6.57 -5.40
N GLN A 74 9.55 7.23 -5.46
CA GLN A 74 10.84 6.56 -5.75
C GLN A 74 11.29 5.58 -4.64
N TRP A 75 10.63 5.59 -3.47
CA TRP A 75 11.03 4.84 -2.27
C TRP A 75 9.92 3.92 -1.70
N TYR A 76 8.69 4.09 -2.16
CA TYR A 76 7.57 3.17 -1.94
C TYR A 76 6.82 3.16 -3.24
N ARG A 77 6.85 2.02 -3.91
CA ARG A 77 6.52 2.02 -5.32
C ARG A 77 5.05 2.30 -5.54
N HIS A 78 4.10 1.89 -4.67
CA HIS A 78 2.80 2.57 -4.51
C HIS A 78 2.26 2.50 -3.06
N ALA A 79 1.72 3.61 -2.54
CA ALA A 79 0.72 3.59 -1.48
C ALA A 79 -0.65 3.82 -2.13
N LEU A 80 -1.46 2.77 -2.19
CA LEU A 80 -2.81 2.80 -2.72
C LEU A 80 -3.78 3.04 -1.56
N LEU A 81 -4.62 4.04 -1.73
CA LEU A 81 -5.41 4.67 -0.69
C LEU A 81 -6.88 4.42 -0.99
N ILE A 82 -7.58 3.86 0.00
CA ILE A 82 -8.98 3.50 -0.13
C ILE A 82 -9.72 3.99 1.10
N ARG A 83 -10.82 4.70 0.88
CA ARG A 83 -11.72 5.14 1.94
C ARG A 83 -12.68 4.03 2.36
#